data_AF-A0A4T3EZF2-F1
#
_entry.id   AF-A0A4T3EZF2-F1
#
_cell.length_a   1.000
_cell.length_b   1.000
_cell.length_c   1.000
_cell.angle_alpha   90.00
_cell.angle_beta   90.00
_cell.angle_gamma   90.00
#
_symmetry.space_group_name_H-M   'P 1'
#
loop_
_entity.id
_entity.type
_entity.pdbx_description
1 polymer ?
#
loop_
_entity_poly.entity_id
_entity_poly.type
_entity_poly.pdbx_seq_one_letter_code
_entity_poly.pdbx_strand_id
1 'polypeptide(L)'
;MQRAAYFPRVNLQTTHRSTLSALVISPKPADGTGQSRILGRYVIERQVEFAAACGAGAIVIEGGGTPEAIAARLRAEELGLTVREISGPHGLERALNGAGHLLVLGEGVLPTQAAWTARAGGEGEIITFPAGVGVDAGLERIDLDRAWAGALLMPAQLARRLDDLPEDSETASALLRIALQARVYEKRLHEQFLADGTWQVVRDGSSARRVEEAWLSRHSRAPARSPLSRRIAAGILRRVGRTVLARPRLIPAILGTGLALAAGGLAASFQGLAAVSFAALAGSVLLVELFLALRKLKLIPREPSFHWRKSLWLLDIFILASAIIASDGSWIERVFPAFVLLAALHATTGPKPSWRDLLRDRMLATGLVALLAAVSTLQTGLMLTAAALLLLNLPYFAKARD
;
A
#
# COMPACT_ATOMS: atom_id res chain seq x y z
N MET A 1 7.44 -21.15 -18.82
CA MET A 1 8.74 -20.47 -18.67
C MET A 1 8.49 -18.96 -18.68
N GLN A 2 8.45 -18.31 -17.52
CA GLN A 2 8.43 -16.86 -17.38
C GLN A 2 9.53 -16.55 -16.37
N ARG A 3 10.65 -15.98 -16.87
CA ARG A 3 11.75 -15.53 -16.01
C ARG A 3 11.24 -14.39 -15.15
N ALA A 4 11.17 -14.61 -13.84
CA ALA A 4 11.06 -13.53 -12.86
C ALA A 4 12.25 -12.60 -13.09
N ALA A 5 11.96 -11.37 -13.53
CA ALA A 5 12.97 -10.33 -13.65
C ALA A 5 13.56 -10.08 -12.26
N TYR A 6 14.79 -10.54 -12.08
CA TYR A 6 15.62 -10.25 -10.93
C TYR A 6 15.98 -8.77 -11.01
N PHE A 7 15.20 -7.92 -10.34
CA PHE A 7 15.51 -6.50 -10.19
C PHE A 7 16.63 -6.36 -9.15
N PRO A 8 17.80 -5.81 -9.50
CA PRO A 8 18.79 -5.44 -8.51
C PRO A 8 18.20 -4.34 -7.62
N ARG A 9 18.30 -4.50 -6.30
CA ARG A 9 18.02 -3.44 -5.34
C ARG A 9 19.04 -2.32 -5.58
N VAL A 10 18.66 -1.29 -6.32
CA VAL A 10 19.42 -0.04 -6.35
C VAL A 10 19.26 0.61 -4.98
N ASN A 11 20.36 0.67 -4.25
CA ASN A 11 20.42 1.14 -2.89
C ASN A 11 20.43 2.67 -2.89
N LEU A 12 19.27 3.31 -3.06
CA LEU A 12 19.10 4.76 -2.85
C LEU A 12 19.22 5.17 -1.36
N GLN A 13 19.53 4.22 -0.46
CA GLN A 13 19.61 4.49 0.98
C GLN A 13 20.91 5.19 1.42
N THR A 14 21.93 5.30 0.57
CA THR A 14 23.25 5.80 0.98
C THR A 14 23.61 7.20 0.48
N THR A 15 22.79 7.85 -0.33
CA THR A 15 23.01 9.25 -0.72
C THR A 15 22.07 10.15 0.06
N HIS A 16 22.63 10.80 1.08
CA HIS A 16 22.12 11.96 1.83
C HIS A 16 20.64 12.34 1.57
N ARG A 17 19.75 11.95 2.50
CA ARG A 17 18.37 12.49 2.61
C ARG A 17 18.31 14.04 2.62
N SER A 18 19.43 14.73 2.79
CA SER A 18 19.52 16.18 2.97
C SER A 18 19.64 17.00 1.68
N THR A 19 19.78 16.39 0.50
CA THR A 19 20.04 17.16 -0.75
C THR A 19 18.95 17.07 -1.81
N LEU A 20 17.87 16.30 -1.59
CA LEU A 20 16.74 16.24 -2.53
C LEU A 20 15.56 17.05 -1.97
N SER A 21 15.14 18.07 -2.72
CA SER A 21 13.88 18.78 -2.52
C SER A 21 12.89 18.34 -3.60
N ALA A 22 11.60 18.26 -3.28
CA ALA A 22 10.57 18.02 -4.28
C ALA A 22 9.59 19.18 -4.38
N LEU A 23 9.32 19.65 -5.60
CA LEU A 23 8.25 20.59 -5.91
C LEU A 23 6.99 19.81 -6.28
N VAL A 24 5.89 20.14 -5.60
CA VAL A 24 4.56 19.63 -5.91
C VAL A 24 3.60 20.80 -6.05
N ILE A 25 2.78 20.76 -7.09
CA ILE A 25 1.91 21.87 -7.48
C ILE A 25 0.48 21.57 -7.04
N SER A 26 -0.11 22.46 -6.25
CA SER A 26 -1.54 22.39 -5.95
C SER A 26 -2.33 22.77 -7.20
N PRO A 27 -3.35 21.98 -7.58
CA PRO A 27 -4.22 22.35 -8.70
C PRO A 27 -4.85 23.72 -8.44
N LYS A 28 -4.82 24.59 -9.45
CA LYS A 28 -5.60 25.85 -9.40
C LYS A 28 -7.08 25.47 -9.47
N PRO A 29 -7.98 26.09 -8.68
CA PRO A 29 -9.40 25.81 -8.75
C PRO A 29 -9.99 26.36 -10.05
N ALA A 30 -9.87 25.60 -11.14
CA ALA A 30 -10.64 25.83 -12.35
C ALA A 30 -12.06 25.25 -12.15
N ASP A 31 -13.05 26.14 -12.12
CA ASP A 31 -14.49 25.83 -12.19
C ASP A 31 -14.99 24.71 -11.25
N GLY A 32 -14.57 24.74 -9.98
CA GLY A 32 -15.14 23.88 -8.93
C GLY A 32 -14.79 22.39 -9.01
N THR A 33 -13.85 22.00 -9.90
CA THR A 33 -13.46 20.59 -10.08
C THR A 33 -12.25 20.14 -9.23
N GLY A 34 -11.79 20.97 -8.28
CA GLY A 34 -10.60 20.77 -7.44
C GLY A 34 -10.63 19.62 -6.42
N GLN A 35 -11.33 18.52 -6.68
CA GLN A 35 -11.50 17.41 -5.74
C GLN A 35 -11.04 16.06 -6.29
N SER A 36 -9.94 16.04 -7.05
CA SER A 36 -9.35 14.77 -7.49
C SER A 36 -8.73 14.04 -6.30
N ARG A 37 -9.55 13.18 -5.68
CA ARG A 37 -9.16 12.27 -4.61
C ARG A 37 -9.10 10.85 -5.14
N ILE A 38 -8.11 10.11 -4.65
CA ILE A 38 -7.93 8.70 -4.93
C ILE A 38 -7.87 8.00 -3.57
N LEU A 39 -8.83 7.11 -3.34
CA LEU A 39 -9.04 6.36 -2.10
C LEU A 39 -9.11 7.26 -0.87
N GLY A 40 -9.81 8.38 -0.98
CA GLY A 40 -10.01 9.31 0.13
C GLY A 40 -8.90 10.33 0.38
N ARG A 41 -7.84 10.31 -0.43
CA ARG A 41 -6.71 11.25 -0.32
C ARG A 41 -6.57 12.06 -1.57
N TYR A 42 -6.14 13.30 -1.45
CA TYR A 42 -5.82 14.14 -2.58
C TYR A 42 -4.64 13.58 -3.37
N VAL A 43 -4.61 13.87 -4.68
CA VAL A 43 -3.48 13.48 -5.54
C VAL A 43 -2.17 14.05 -5.02
N ILE A 44 -2.18 15.31 -4.58
CA ILE A 44 -1.00 15.99 -4.03
C ILE A 44 -0.43 15.31 -2.78
N GLU A 45 -1.28 14.76 -1.88
CA GLU A 45 -0.80 13.99 -0.72
C GLU A 45 0.00 12.76 -1.16
N ARG A 46 -0.41 12.12 -2.27
CA ARG A 46 0.29 10.94 -2.80
C ARG A 46 1.58 11.32 -3.51
N GLN A 47 1.61 12.48 -4.16
CA GLN A 47 2.85 13.03 -4.73
C GLN A 47 3.88 13.32 -3.64
N VAL A 48 3.45 13.83 -2.47
CA VAL A 48 4.29 13.96 -1.28
C VAL A 48 4.82 12.60 -0.79
N GLU A 49 3.95 11.59 -0.68
CA GLU A 49 4.37 10.22 -0.31
C GLU A 49 5.37 9.63 -1.31
N PHE A 50 5.19 9.91 -2.60
CA PHE A 50 6.10 9.52 -3.66
C PHE A 50 7.46 10.21 -3.50
N ALA A 51 7.49 11.54 -3.36
CA ALA A 51 8.71 12.30 -3.14
C ALA A 51 9.49 11.82 -1.90
N ALA A 52 8.79 11.57 -0.79
CA ALA A 52 9.38 11.02 0.43
C ALA A 52 10.03 9.65 0.20
N ALA A 53 9.37 8.79 -0.59
CA ALA A 53 9.90 7.46 -0.94
C ALA A 53 11.09 7.52 -1.91
N CYS A 54 11.17 8.57 -2.73
CA CYS A 54 12.33 8.88 -3.56
C CYS A 54 13.50 9.46 -2.75
N GLY A 55 13.31 9.75 -1.46
CA GLY A 55 14.36 10.22 -0.56
C GLY A 55 14.38 11.74 -0.37
N ALA A 56 13.32 12.46 -0.77
CA ALA A 56 13.23 13.90 -0.52
C ALA A 56 13.29 14.19 0.98
N GLY A 57 14.08 15.19 1.36
CA GLY A 57 14.16 15.73 2.73
C GLY A 57 13.29 16.96 2.94
N ALA A 58 12.92 17.64 1.85
CA ALA A 58 12.04 18.80 1.87
C ALA A 58 11.01 18.73 0.74
N ILE A 59 9.83 19.29 0.98
CA ILE A 59 8.75 19.49 0.01
C ILE A 59 8.50 20.99 -0.12
N VAL A 60 8.49 21.47 -1.36
CA VAL A 60 8.00 22.79 -1.74
C VAL A 60 6.61 22.61 -2.35
N ILE A 61 5.62 23.31 -1.79
CA ILE A 61 4.23 23.28 -2.24
C ILE A 61 3.92 24.62 -2.90
N GLU A 62 3.55 24.59 -4.17
CA GLU A 62 3.06 25.77 -4.88
C GLU A 62 1.54 25.89 -4.79
N GLY A 63 1.04 27.07 -4.44
CA GLY A 63 -0.40 27.34 -4.32
C GLY A 63 -0.98 27.01 -2.94
N GLY A 64 -0.52 27.73 -1.91
CA GLY A 64 -0.96 27.56 -0.52
C GLY A 64 -2.43 27.94 -0.27
N GLY A 65 -2.97 27.50 0.87
CA GLY A 65 -4.30 27.89 1.36
C GLY A 65 -5.48 27.07 0.83
N THR A 66 -5.28 26.18 -0.14
CA THR A 66 -6.30 25.22 -0.59
C THR A 66 -6.40 24.04 0.40
N PRO A 67 -7.57 23.38 0.52
CA PRO A 67 -7.69 22.14 1.30
C PRO A 67 -6.68 21.06 0.88
N GLU A 68 -6.36 20.99 -0.41
CA GLU A 68 -5.40 20.08 -1.02
C GLU A 68 -3.97 20.39 -0.53
N ALA A 69 -3.56 21.67 -0.58
CA ALA A 69 -2.26 22.12 -0.10
C ALA A 69 -2.10 21.93 1.41
N ILE A 70 -3.15 22.22 2.19
CA ILE A 70 -3.16 21.97 3.65
C ILE A 70 -2.99 20.48 3.95
N ALA A 71 -3.71 19.61 3.23
CA ALA A 71 -3.58 18.17 3.39
C ALA A 71 -2.18 17.67 3.01
N ALA A 72 -1.60 18.20 1.92
CA ALA A 72 -0.23 17.89 1.50
C ALA A 72 0.81 18.31 2.55
N ARG A 73 0.68 19.52 3.13
CA ARG A 73 1.54 20.01 4.21
C ARG A 73 1.48 19.09 5.42
N LEU A 74 0.28 18.82 5.95
CA LEU A 74 0.10 17.93 7.09
C LEU A 74 0.69 16.54 6.81
N ARG A 75 0.54 16.04 5.58
CA ARG A 75 1.10 14.75 5.20
C ARG A 75 2.63 14.76 5.14
N ALA A 76 3.23 15.84 4.66
CA ALA A 76 4.68 16.00 4.64
C ALA A 76 5.25 16.09 6.06
N GLU A 77 4.58 16.81 6.96
CA GLU A 77 4.93 16.88 8.39
C GLU A 77 4.83 15.52 9.09
N GLU A 78 3.77 14.75 8.84
CA GLU A 78 3.62 13.37 9.34
C GLU A 78 4.76 12.44 8.88
N LEU A 79 5.36 12.74 7.72
CA LEU A 79 6.50 11.99 7.16
C LEU A 79 7.86 12.54 7.64
N GLY A 80 7.87 13.61 8.43
CA GLY A 80 9.07 14.25 8.97
C GLY A 80 9.86 15.07 7.95
N LEU A 81 9.19 15.58 6.91
CA LEU A 81 9.81 16.40 5.87
C LEU A 81 9.76 17.88 6.24
N THR A 82 10.75 18.66 5.80
CA THR A 82 10.65 20.13 5.86
C THR A 82 9.66 20.60 4.80
N VAL A 83 8.71 21.47 5.17
CA VAL A 83 7.71 22.01 4.24
C VAL A 83 7.95 23.49 3.99
N ARG A 84 7.86 23.91 2.73
CA ARG A 84 7.94 25.30 2.30
C ARG A 84 6.80 25.59 1.33
N GLU A 85 6.04 26.64 1.56
CA GLU A 85 4.97 27.06 0.65
C GLU A 85 5.43 28.25 -0.18
N ILE A 86 5.10 28.23 -1.46
CA ILE A 86 5.38 29.31 -2.41
C ILE A 86 4.10 29.70 -3.14
N SER A 87 4.01 30.98 -3.52
CA SER A 87 2.86 31.51 -4.26
C SER A 87 3.04 31.45 -5.78
N GLY A 88 4.25 31.18 -6.26
CA GLY A 88 4.56 31.12 -7.69
C GLY A 88 6.05 30.89 -7.99
N PRO A 89 6.45 30.95 -9.26
CA PRO A 89 7.77 30.51 -9.74
C PRO A 89 8.95 31.16 -9.03
N HIS A 90 8.93 32.49 -8.84
CA HIS A 90 10.03 33.24 -8.22
C HIS A 90 10.19 32.97 -6.71
N GLY A 91 9.19 32.38 -6.07
CA GLY A 91 9.31 31.91 -4.69
C GLY A 91 10.20 30.66 -4.57
N LEU A 92 10.37 29.91 -5.66
CA LEU A 92 11.02 28.61 -5.64
C LEU A 92 12.51 28.73 -5.29
N GLU A 93 13.26 29.67 -5.86
CA GLU A 93 14.69 29.81 -5.55
C GLU A 93 14.89 30.05 -4.05
N ARG A 94 14.13 30.98 -3.46
CA ARG A 94 14.20 31.27 -2.02
C ARG A 94 13.83 30.07 -1.17
N ALA A 95 12.93 29.23 -1.66
CA ALA A 95 12.52 27.99 -1.02
C ALA A 95 13.51 26.84 -1.22
N LEU A 96 14.56 26.99 -2.03
CA LEU A 96 15.62 26.00 -2.22
C LEU A 96 16.90 26.44 -1.52
N ASN A 97 17.65 25.51 -0.95
CA ASN A 97 18.93 25.83 -0.29
C ASN A 97 20.08 26.04 -1.31
N GLY A 98 19.78 26.17 -2.61
CA GLY A 98 20.75 26.36 -3.69
C GLY A 98 21.72 25.19 -3.96
N ALA A 99 21.67 24.12 -3.18
CA ALA A 99 22.49 22.91 -3.33
C ALA A 99 21.61 21.66 -3.46
N GLY A 100 22.10 20.67 -4.21
CA GLY A 100 21.41 19.39 -4.41
C GLY A 100 20.52 19.34 -5.64
N HIS A 101 19.48 18.52 -5.58
CA HIS A 101 18.59 18.22 -6.70
C HIS A 101 17.15 18.61 -6.39
N LEU A 102 16.41 18.95 -7.43
CA LEU A 102 14.99 19.25 -7.41
C LEU A 102 14.24 18.17 -8.20
N LEU A 103 13.36 17.45 -7.52
CA LEU A 103 12.34 16.61 -8.14
C LEU A 103 11.10 17.47 -8.42
N VAL A 104 10.73 17.65 -9.67
CA VAL A 104 9.50 18.36 -10.05
C VAL A 104 8.45 17.34 -10.45
N LEU A 105 7.26 17.45 -9.86
CA LEU A 105 6.08 16.69 -10.24
C LEU A 105 5.02 17.64 -10.79
N GLY A 106 4.62 17.40 -12.04
CA GLY A 106 3.52 18.12 -12.68
C GLY A 106 2.18 17.84 -11.99
N GLU A 107 1.21 18.70 -12.24
CA GLU A 107 -0.12 18.59 -11.66
C GLU A 107 -0.77 17.24 -12.01
N GLY A 108 -1.33 16.56 -10.99
CA GLY A 108 -2.09 15.34 -11.20
C GLY A 108 -1.26 14.07 -11.48
N VAL A 109 0.06 14.19 -11.64
CA VAL A 109 0.93 13.08 -12.06
C VAL A 109 1.20 12.14 -10.88
N LEU A 110 0.96 10.84 -11.07
CA LEU A 110 1.14 9.81 -10.05
C LEU A 110 2.01 8.66 -10.56
N PRO A 111 3.34 8.76 -10.37
CA PRO A 111 4.25 7.66 -10.62
C PRO A 111 4.24 6.67 -9.45
N THR A 112 4.51 5.41 -9.74
CA THR A 112 4.82 4.41 -8.71
C THR A 112 6.32 4.41 -8.39
N GLN A 113 6.72 4.06 -7.14
CA GLN A 113 8.16 3.99 -6.77
C GLN A 113 8.94 3.09 -7.72
N ALA A 114 8.37 1.96 -8.11
CA ALA A 114 9.03 1.01 -8.99
C ALA A 114 9.34 1.62 -10.36
N ALA A 115 8.42 2.43 -10.91
CA ALA A 115 8.63 3.14 -12.17
C ALA A 115 9.80 4.16 -12.08
N TRP A 116 9.99 4.78 -10.91
CA TRP A 116 11.08 5.73 -10.64
C TRP A 116 12.41 5.05 -10.31
N THR A 117 12.42 4.19 -9.29
CA THR A 117 13.61 3.53 -8.70
C THR A 117 14.25 2.50 -9.60
N ALA A 118 13.54 1.96 -10.60
CA ALA A 118 14.18 1.14 -11.62
C ALA A 118 15.35 1.90 -12.30
N ARG A 119 15.42 3.23 -12.17
CA ARG A 119 16.02 4.05 -13.21
C ARG A 119 16.62 5.40 -12.79
N ALA A 120 16.23 6.01 -11.66
CA ALA A 120 16.87 7.25 -11.19
C ALA A 120 18.31 6.97 -10.71
N GLY A 121 19.31 7.34 -11.52
CA GLY A 121 20.72 7.08 -11.25
C GLY A 121 21.70 8.12 -11.79
N GLY A 122 21.21 9.27 -12.28
CA GLY A 122 22.03 10.36 -12.81
C GLY A 122 21.81 11.71 -12.10
N GLU A 123 22.62 12.71 -12.46
CA GLU A 123 22.60 14.08 -11.89
C GLU A 123 21.37 14.93 -12.33
N GLY A 124 20.57 14.39 -13.25
CA GLY A 124 19.32 15.00 -13.71
C GLY A 124 18.67 14.11 -14.78
N GLU A 125 17.35 14.08 -14.81
CA GLU A 125 16.57 13.20 -15.69
C GLU A 125 15.19 13.80 -16.01
N ILE A 126 14.91 14.07 -17.28
CA ILE A 126 13.58 14.43 -17.77
C ILE A 126 12.89 13.16 -18.26
N ILE A 127 11.74 12.83 -17.68
CA ILE A 127 11.01 11.62 -18.04
C ILE A 127 10.07 11.92 -19.20
N THR A 128 10.11 11.10 -20.26
CA THR A 128 9.32 11.31 -21.48
C THR A 128 8.60 10.04 -21.95
N PHE A 129 7.52 10.21 -22.71
CA PHE A 129 6.83 9.16 -23.46
C PHE A 129 6.82 9.49 -24.96
N PRO A 130 6.55 8.51 -25.85
CA PRO A 130 6.17 8.83 -27.22
C PRO A 130 5.00 9.83 -27.24
N ALA A 131 5.07 10.85 -28.10
CA ALA A 131 4.07 11.93 -28.11
C ALA A 131 2.64 11.46 -28.30
N GLY A 132 2.37 10.48 -29.18
CA GLY A 132 1.01 9.96 -29.40
C GLY A 132 0.37 9.46 -28.10
N VAL A 133 0.89 8.35 -27.56
CA VAL A 133 0.36 7.74 -26.33
C VAL A 133 0.47 8.66 -25.11
N GLY A 134 1.49 9.53 -25.05
CA GLY A 134 1.66 10.45 -23.94
C GLY A 134 0.61 11.55 -23.94
N VAL A 135 0.41 12.24 -25.07
CA VAL A 135 -0.59 13.30 -25.21
C VAL A 135 -2.00 12.73 -25.04
N ASP A 136 -2.28 11.55 -25.59
CA ASP A 136 -3.56 10.85 -25.39
C ASP A 136 -3.83 10.53 -23.92
N ALA A 137 -2.76 10.30 -23.13
CA ALA A 137 -2.84 10.10 -21.68
C ALA A 137 -2.94 11.41 -20.88
N GLY A 138 -3.01 12.57 -21.55
CA GLY A 138 -3.07 13.88 -20.90
C GLY A 138 -1.72 14.35 -20.37
N LEU A 139 -0.62 13.97 -21.03
CA LEU A 139 0.70 14.53 -20.76
C LEU A 139 0.98 15.72 -21.68
N GLU A 140 1.87 16.61 -21.23
CA GLU A 140 2.27 17.78 -22.00
C GLU A 140 3.14 17.37 -23.18
N ARG A 141 2.90 17.96 -24.36
CA ARG A 141 3.71 17.71 -25.56
C ARG A 141 4.99 18.55 -25.48
N ILE A 142 6.15 17.91 -25.67
CA ILE A 142 7.44 18.62 -25.81
C ILE A 142 7.66 18.98 -27.28
N ASP A 143 7.50 18.00 -28.17
CA ASP A 143 7.66 18.18 -29.62
C ASP A 143 6.82 17.17 -30.42
N LEU A 144 7.21 16.91 -31.67
CA LEU A 144 6.50 15.97 -32.55
C LEU A 144 6.55 14.53 -32.02
N ASP A 145 7.67 14.11 -31.41
CA ASP A 145 7.96 12.72 -31.05
C ASP A 145 7.83 12.45 -29.56
N ARG A 146 7.87 13.49 -28.72
CA ARG A 146 8.00 13.38 -27.26
C ARG A 146 6.90 14.13 -26.50
N ALA A 147 6.41 13.48 -25.45
CA ALA A 147 5.58 14.10 -24.41
C ALA A 147 6.31 14.03 -23.05
N TRP A 148 6.21 15.08 -22.25
CA TRP A 148 6.75 15.12 -20.89
C TRP A 148 5.89 14.26 -19.98
N ALA A 149 6.50 13.30 -19.29
CA ALA A 149 5.80 12.41 -18.38
C ALA A 149 5.31 13.10 -17.09
N GLY A 150 5.54 14.40 -16.93
CA GLY A 150 5.13 15.16 -15.75
C GLY A 150 6.01 14.91 -14.52
N ALA A 151 7.22 14.38 -14.74
CA ALA A 151 8.24 14.28 -13.71
C ALA A 151 9.62 14.60 -14.30
N LEU A 152 10.43 15.34 -13.56
CA LEU A 152 11.85 15.52 -13.86
C LEU A 152 12.68 15.66 -12.58
N LEU A 153 13.95 15.27 -12.66
CA LEU A 153 14.97 15.55 -11.67
C LEU A 153 15.98 16.50 -12.30
N MET A 154 16.36 17.57 -11.62
CA MET A 154 17.38 18.50 -12.13
C MET A 154 18.23 19.06 -11.00
N PRO A 155 19.45 19.56 -11.27
CA PRO A 155 20.21 20.34 -10.30
C PRO A 155 19.41 21.54 -9.82
N ALA A 156 19.35 21.76 -8.50
CA ALA A 156 18.55 22.82 -7.89
C ALA A 156 18.96 24.23 -8.36
N GLN A 157 20.22 24.42 -8.76
CA GLN A 157 20.75 25.70 -9.25
C GLN A 157 20.12 26.13 -10.58
N LEU A 158 19.61 25.19 -11.38
CA LEU A 158 18.95 25.53 -12.63
C LEU A 158 17.61 26.26 -12.38
N ALA A 159 16.98 26.06 -11.22
CA ALA A 159 15.73 26.74 -10.86
C ALA A 159 15.89 28.27 -10.75
N ARG A 160 17.11 28.79 -10.58
CA ARG A 160 17.40 30.24 -10.56
C ARG A 160 17.01 30.95 -11.84
N ARG A 161 17.00 30.23 -12.97
CA ARG A 161 16.59 30.78 -14.28
C ARG A 161 15.09 31.08 -14.36
N LEU A 162 14.31 30.74 -13.32
CA LEU A 162 12.92 31.18 -13.21
C LEU A 162 12.82 32.70 -13.00
N ASP A 163 13.83 33.34 -12.41
CA ASP A 163 13.84 34.80 -12.20
C ASP A 163 13.89 35.57 -13.53
N ASP A 164 14.40 34.93 -14.60
CA ASP A 164 14.43 35.50 -15.96
C ASP A 164 13.07 35.37 -16.69
N LEU A 165 12.10 34.67 -16.10
CA LEU A 165 10.79 34.40 -16.71
C LEU A 165 9.67 35.28 -16.11
N PRO A 166 8.61 35.57 -16.88
CA PRO A 166 7.43 36.27 -16.39
C PRO A 166 6.79 35.59 -15.17
N GLU A 167 6.27 36.38 -14.22
CA GLU A 167 5.64 35.88 -12.98
C GLU A 167 4.41 34.99 -13.22
N ASP A 168 3.74 35.13 -14.36
CA ASP A 168 2.55 34.37 -14.75
C ASP A 168 2.87 33.01 -15.41
N SER A 169 4.16 32.69 -15.56
CA SER A 169 4.62 31.40 -16.10
C SER A 169 4.16 30.23 -15.23
N GLU A 170 3.72 29.13 -15.85
CA GLU A 170 3.45 27.89 -15.13
C GLU A 170 4.77 27.24 -14.70
N THR A 171 4.97 27.07 -13.39
CA THR A 171 6.27 26.73 -12.80
C THR A 171 6.82 25.40 -13.31
N ALA A 172 6.01 24.35 -13.43
CA ALA A 172 6.47 23.04 -13.89
C ALA A 172 6.95 23.09 -15.35
N SER A 173 6.17 23.71 -16.23
CA SER A 173 6.45 23.88 -17.66
C SER A 173 7.67 24.77 -17.88
N ALA A 174 7.81 25.84 -17.09
CA ALA A 174 8.98 26.71 -17.09
C ALA A 174 10.25 25.96 -16.70
N LEU A 175 10.21 25.17 -15.63
CA LEU A 175 11.33 24.32 -15.19
C LEU A 175 11.67 23.24 -16.22
N LEU A 176 10.67 22.62 -16.87
CA LEU A 176 10.87 21.69 -17.98
C LEU A 176 11.65 22.38 -19.12
N ARG A 177 11.22 23.57 -19.53
CA ARG A 177 11.89 24.34 -20.57
C ARG A 177 13.34 24.68 -20.19
N ILE A 178 13.57 25.13 -18.96
CA ILE A 178 14.92 25.39 -18.43
C ILE A 178 15.78 24.12 -18.47
N ALA A 179 15.23 22.98 -18.05
CA ALA A 179 15.95 21.70 -18.04
C ALA A 179 16.32 21.25 -19.46
N LEU A 180 15.40 21.40 -20.43
CA LEU A 180 15.67 21.14 -21.85
C LEU A 180 16.77 22.06 -22.41
N GLN A 181 16.72 23.36 -22.09
CA GLN A 181 17.74 24.33 -22.50
C GLN A 181 19.12 24.03 -21.88
N ALA A 182 19.13 23.53 -20.64
CA ALA A 182 20.34 23.08 -19.95
C ALA A 182 20.82 21.68 -20.38
N ARG A 183 20.13 21.05 -21.35
CA ARG A 183 20.42 19.70 -21.85
C ARG A 183 20.45 18.63 -20.75
N VAL A 184 19.55 18.75 -19.77
CA VAL A 184 19.33 17.68 -18.79
C VAL A 184 18.97 16.40 -19.54
N TYR A 185 19.55 15.29 -19.12
CA TYR A 185 19.38 14.00 -19.79
C TYR A 185 17.90 13.62 -19.88
N GLU A 186 17.47 13.19 -21.06
CA GLU A 186 16.10 12.75 -21.30
C GLU A 186 15.99 11.23 -21.30
N LYS A 187 14.92 10.73 -20.70
CA LYS A 187 14.65 9.31 -20.62
C LYS A 187 13.25 8.97 -21.05
N ARG A 188 13.21 8.24 -22.16
CA ARG A 188 11.97 7.69 -22.69
C ARG A 188 11.54 6.46 -21.89
N LEU A 189 10.33 6.51 -21.36
CA LEU A 189 9.64 5.37 -20.78
C LEU A 189 8.92 4.55 -21.85
N HIS A 190 8.80 3.26 -21.55
CA HIS A 190 8.00 2.35 -22.37
C HIS A 190 6.51 2.63 -22.14
N GLU A 191 5.71 2.63 -23.21
CA GLU A 191 4.25 2.80 -23.13
C GLU A 191 3.52 1.83 -22.18
N GLN A 192 4.15 0.70 -21.83
CA GLN A 192 3.66 -0.25 -20.84
C GLN A 192 3.44 0.40 -19.46
N PHE A 193 4.21 1.43 -19.10
CA PHE A 193 3.99 2.12 -17.83
C PHE A 193 2.63 2.83 -17.77
N LEU A 194 2.15 3.35 -18.91
CA LEU A 194 0.80 3.93 -19.03
C LEU A 194 -0.25 2.81 -19.07
N ALA A 195 -0.03 1.77 -19.89
CA ALA A 195 -0.97 0.65 -20.04
C ALA A 195 -1.20 -0.12 -18.73
N ASP A 196 -0.13 -0.39 -17.97
CA ASP A 196 -0.19 -1.09 -16.69
C ASP A 196 -0.67 -0.17 -15.55
N GLY A 197 -0.88 1.12 -15.82
CA GLY A 197 -1.26 2.17 -14.87
C GLY A 197 -0.26 2.33 -13.72
N THR A 198 1.02 2.11 -14.00
CA THR A 198 2.12 2.40 -13.05
C THR A 198 2.61 3.85 -13.17
N TRP A 199 2.18 4.54 -14.24
CA TRP A 199 2.28 5.97 -14.47
C TRP A 199 0.90 6.50 -14.89
N GLN A 200 0.36 7.51 -14.20
CA GLN A 200 -0.99 8.01 -14.44
C GLN A 200 -1.07 9.52 -14.26
N VAL A 201 -2.00 10.17 -14.96
CA VAL A 201 -2.34 11.59 -14.79
C VAL A 201 -3.78 11.69 -14.33
N VAL A 202 -4.02 12.45 -13.27
CA VAL A 202 -5.33 12.60 -12.64
C VAL A 202 -5.72 14.07 -12.64
N ARG A 203 -6.56 14.45 -13.59
CA ARG A 203 -7.00 15.84 -13.82
C ARG A 203 -8.40 16.11 -13.25
N ASP A 204 -9.24 15.09 -13.22
CA ASP A 204 -10.66 15.22 -12.88
C ASP A 204 -11.16 14.03 -12.06
N GLY A 205 -12.40 14.14 -11.56
CA GLY A 205 -13.03 13.05 -10.81
C GLY A 205 -13.22 11.77 -11.63
N SER A 206 -13.32 11.86 -12.96
CA SER A 206 -13.52 10.68 -13.84
C SER A 206 -12.23 9.87 -14.00
N SER A 207 -11.10 10.53 -14.24
CA SER A 207 -9.76 9.95 -14.24
C SER A 207 -9.41 9.40 -12.86
N ALA A 208 -9.73 10.12 -11.78
CA ALA A 208 -9.52 9.64 -10.41
C ALA A 208 -10.23 8.31 -10.15
N ARG A 209 -11.50 8.16 -10.58
CA ARG A 209 -12.24 6.88 -10.45
C ARG A 209 -11.60 5.75 -11.24
N ARG A 210 -11.15 5.99 -12.47
CA ARG A 210 -10.44 4.99 -13.29
C ARG A 210 -9.14 4.55 -12.62
N VAL A 211 -8.39 5.51 -12.07
CA VAL A 211 -7.16 5.23 -11.32
C VAL A 211 -7.46 4.40 -10.07
N GLU A 212 -8.49 4.74 -9.30
CA GLU A 212 -8.92 3.98 -8.12
C GLU A 212 -9.30 2.54 -8.47
N GLU A 213 -10.09 2.33 -9.53
CA GLU A 213 -10.55 1.00 -9.92
C GLU A 213 -9.40 0.14 -10.44
N ALA A 214 -8.57 0.68 -11.34
CA ALA A 214 -7.37 0.00 -11.83
C ALA A 214 -6.47 -0.38 -10.65
N TRP A 215 -6.30 0.54 -9.70
CA TRP A 215 -5.50 0.32 -8.52
C TRP A 215 -6.06 -0.76 -7.59
N LEU A 216 -7.36 -0.71 -7.29
CA LEU A 216 -8.05 -1.69 -6.45
C LEU A 216 -7.98 -3.07 -7.11
N SER A 217 -8.19 -3.15 -8.42
CA SER A 217 -8.12 -4.41 -9.16
C SER A 217 -6.74 -5.06 -9.09
N ARG A 218 -5.66 -4.27 -9.14
CA ARG A 218 -4.28 -4.76 -9.03
C ARG A 218 -3.95 -5.26 -7.63
N HIS A 219 -4.32 -4.51 -6.59
CA HIS A 219 -3.86 -4.78 -5.23
C HIS A 219 -4.83 -5.62 -4.39
N SER A 220 -6.09 -5.78 -4.81
CA SER A 220 -7.09 -6.65 -4.15
C SER A 220 -7.10 -8.09 -4.68
N ARG A 221 -6.31 -8.42 -5.70
CA ARG A 221 -6.22 -9.81 -6.19
C ARG A 221 -5.42 -10.65 -5.19
N ALA A 222 -6.13 -11.44 -4.39
CA ALA A 222 -5.51 -12.55 -3.68
C ALA A 222 -5.02 -13.59 -4.72
N PRO A 223 -3.76 -14.05 -4.65
CA PRO A 223 -3.29 -15.19 -5.43
C PRO A 223 -4.27 -16.37 -5.34
N ALA A 224 -4.44 -17.13 -6.42
CA ALA A 224 -5.41 -18.24 -6.49
C ALA A 224 -5.29 -19.25 -5.34
N ARG A 225 -4.09 -19.39 -4.75
CA ARG A 225 -3.78 -20.30 -3.64
C ARG A 225 -3.68 -19.61 -2.27
N SER A 226 -4.29 -18.44 -2.11
CA SER A 226 -4.33 -17.75 -0.81
C SER A 226 -5.31 -18.40 0.17
N PRO A 227 -5.10 -18.26 1.49
CA PRO A 227 -6.09 -18.62 2.51
C PRO A 227 -7.48 -18.05 2.19
N LEU A 228 -8.54 -18.78 2.54
CA LEU A 228 -9.93 -18.39 2.27
C LEU A 228 -10.29 -17.05 2.92
N SER A 229 -9.90 -16.82 4.18
CA SER A 229 -10.07 -15.55 4.90
C SER A 229 -9.51 -14.38 4.11
N ARG A 230 -8.32 -14.54 3.52
CA ARG A 230 -7.73 -13.53 2.64
C ARG A 230 -8.49 -13.36 1.32
N ARG A 231 -9.03 -14.43 0.74
CA ARG A 231 -9.86 -14.36 -0.48
C ARG A 231 -11.19 -13.64 -0.22
N ILE A 232 -11.82 -13.93 0.92
CA ILE A 232 -13.05 -13.25 1.36
C ILE A 232 -12.75 -11.79 1.66
N ALA A 233 -11.69 -11.50 2.43
CA ALA A 233 -11.25 -10.14 2.72
C ALA A 233 -10.96 -9.35 1.44
N ALA A 234 -10.27 -9.95 0.46
CA ALA A 234 -10.07 -9.37 -0.87
C ALA A 234 -11.39 -9.10 -1.62
N GLY A 235 -12.35 -10.04 -1.55
CA GLY A 235 -13.68 -9.86 -2.13
C GLY A 235 -14.47 -8.71 -1.49
N ILE A 236 -14.44 -8.63 -0.16
CA ILE A 236 -15.04 -7.52 0.60
C ILE A 236 -14.35 -6.21 0.19
N LEU A 237 -13.03 -6.19 0.15
CA LEU A 237 -12.23 -5.01 -0.20
C LEU A 237 -12.54 -4.46 -1.59
N ARG A 238 -12.81 -5.33 -2.57
CA ARG A 238 -13.25 -4.88 -3.91
C ARG A 238 -14.58 -4.15 -3.87
N ARG A 239 -15.49 -4.56 -2.98
CA ARG A 239 -16.84 -3.97 -2.87
C ARG A 239 -16.87 -2.70 -2.03
N VAL A 240 -16.20 -2.72 -0.87
CA VAL A 240 -16.29 -1.63 0.12
C VAL A 240 -14.99 -0.83 0.30
N GLY A 241 -13.90 -1.24 -0.33
CA GLY A 241 -12.57 -0.65 -0.11
C GLY A 241 -12.53 0.85 -0.36
N ARG A 242 -13.20 1.34 -1.42
CA ARG A 242 -13.31 2.78 -1.69
C ARG A 242 -13.95 3.54 -0.53
N THR A 243 -15.10 3.08 -0.06
CA THR A 243 -15.85 3.71 1.05
C THR A 243 -15.07 3.67 2.35
N VAL A 244 -14.40 2.55 2.63
CA VAL A 244 -13.59 2.38 3.85
C VAL A 244 -12.34 3.24 3.81
N LEU A 245 -11.63 3.31 2.67
CA LEU A 245 -10.44 4.14 2.52
C LEU A 245 -10.75 5.64 2.53
N ALA A 246 -11.92 6.03 2.02
CA ALA A 246 -12.44 7.39 2.14
C ALA A 246 -12.69 7.85 3.58
N ARG A 247 -12.81 6.91 4.54
CA ARG A 247 -13.09 7.19 5.95
C ARG A 247 -11.95 6.64 6.81
N PRO A 248 -10.87 7.41 7.05
CA PRO A 248 -9.67 6.89 7.71
C PRO A 248 -9.93 6.32 9.12
N ARG A 249 -11.01 6.76 9.79
CA ARG A 249 -11.46 6.23 11.10
C ARG A 249 -11.99 4.78 11.03
N LEU A 250 -12.50 4.33 9.88
CA LEU A 250 -13.02 2.97 9.73
C LEU A 250 -11.92 1.91 9.76
N ILE A 251 -10.71 2.25 9.32
CA ILE A 251 -9.58 1.31 9.30
C ILE A 251 -9.22 0.83 10.71
N PRO A 252 -8.90 1.72 11.69
CA PRO A 252 -8.67 1.28 13.07
C PRO A 252 -9.94 0.71 13.73
N ALA A 253 -11.14 1.18 13.34
CA ALA A 253 -12.39 0.60 13.84
C ALA A 253 -12.55 -0.88 13.45
N ILE A 254 -12.20 -1.28 12.21
CA ILE A 254 -12.22 -2.69 11.78
C ILE A 254 -11.29 -3.54 12.65
N LEU A 255 -10.09 -3.05 12.95
CA LEU A 255 -9.18 -3.74 13.86
C LEU A 255 -9.77 -3.81 15.27
N GLY A 256 -10.31 -2.70 15.78
CA GLY A 256 -10.95 -2.63 17.09
C GLY A 256 -12.10 -3.61 17.23
N THR A 257 -12.99 -3.69 16.24
CA THR A 257 -14.08 -4.67 16.18
C THR A 257 -13.54 -6.11 16.11
N GLY A 258 -12.48 -6.35 15.34
CA GLY A 258 -11.80 -7.65 15.30
C GLY A 258 -11.28 -8.07 16.68
N LEU A 259 -10.59 -7.16 17.38
CA LEU A 259 -10.08 -7.42 18.73
C LEU A 259 -11.21 -7.58 19.76
N ALA A 260 -12.27 -6.78 19.65
CA ALA A 260 -13.45 -6.91 20.50
C ALA A 260 -14.15 -8.26 20.30
N LEU A 261 -14.24 -8.77 19.07
CA LEU A 261 -14.75 -10.12 18.79
C LEU A 261 -13.85 -11.21 19.37
N ALA A 262 -12.53 -11.04 19.33
CA ALA A 262 -11.61 -12.01 19.95
C ALA A 262 -11.78 -12.04 21.48
N ALA A 263 -11.85 -10.86 22.12
CA ALA A 263 -12.10 -10.75 23.55
C ALA A 263 -13.49 -11.27 23.95
N GLY A 264 -14.53 -10.97 23.16
CA GLY A 264 -15.88 -11.51 23.35
C GLY A 264 -15.93 -13.03 23.16
N GLY A 265 -15.17 -13.57 22.20
CA GLY A 265 -14.99 -15.00 22.02
C GLY A 265 -14.35 -15.66 23.24
N LEU A 266 -13.33 -15.03 23.82
CA LEU A 266 -12.72 -15.48 25.07
C LEU A 266 -13.68 -15.41 26.26
N ALA A 267 -14.46 -14.33 26.38
CA ALA A 267 -15.49 -14.19 27.42
C ALA A 267 -16.57 -15.27 27.30
N ALA A 268 -17.00 -15.61 26.07
CA ALA A 268 -17.93 -16.70 25.82
C ALA A 268 -17.36 -18.07 26.23
N SER A 269 -16.03 -18.26 26.15
CA SER A 269 -15.37 -19.49 26.63
C SER A 269 -15.58 -19.69 28.13
N PHE A 270 -15.53 -18.63 28.94
CA PHE A 270 -15.79 -18.71 30.39
C PHE A 270 -17.22 -19.12 30.74
N GLN A 271 -18.17 -18.90 29.83
CA GLN A 271 -19.58 -19.28 30.01
C GLN A 271 -19.88 -20.68 29.43
N GLY A 272 -18.88 -21.41 28.96
CA GLY A 272 -19.06 -22.72 28.30
C GLY A 272 -19.68 -22.64 26.90
N LEU A 273 -19.82 -21.44 26.33
CA LEU A 273 -20.41 -21.24 25.00
C LEU A 273 -19.36 -21.46 23.89
N ALA A 274 -18.86 -22.69 23.80
CA ALA A 274 -17.74 -23.06 22.92
C ALA A 274 -17.99 -22.71 21.44
N ALA A 275 -19.16 -23.06 20.90
CA ALA A 275 -19.48 -22.76 19.50
C ALA A 275 -19.47 -21.26 19.21
N VAL A 276 -20.05 -20.45 20.11
CA VAL A 276 -20.08 -18.97 19.99
C VAL A 276 -18.67 -18.39 20.08
N SER A 277 -17.87 -18.90 21.03
CA SER A 277 -16.47 -18.50 21.22
C SER A 277 -15.66 -18.64 19.93
N PHE A 278 -15.66 -19.84 19.33
CA PHE A 278 -14.88 -20.12 18.12
C PHE A 278 -15.46 -19.45 16.86
N ALA A 279 -16.78 -19.23 16.80
CA ALA A 279 -17.40 -18.43 15.74
C ALA A 279 -16.96 -16.96 15.80
N ALA A 280 -16.93 -16.38 17.00
CA ALA A 280 -16.44 -15.01 17.22
C ALA A 280 -14.95 -14.88 16.85
N LEU A 281 -14.12 -15.88 17.21
CA LEU A 281 -12.73 -15.94 16.79
C LEU A 281 -12.58 -16.02 15.26
N ALA A 282 -13.39 -16.85 14.57
CA ALA A 282 -13.38 -16.90 13.10
C ALA A 282 -13.68 -15.53 12.48
N GLY A 283 -14.71 -14.83 12.98
CA GLY A 283 -15.03 -13.48 12.55
C GLY A 283 -13.89 -12.48 12.81
N SER A 284 -13.22 -12.59 13.97
CA SER A 284 -12.04 -11.79 14.30
C SER A 284 -10.90 -11.98 13.30
N VAL A 285 -10.56 -13.22 12.94
CA VAL A 285 -9.53 -13.52 11.93
C VAL A 285 -9.84 -12.80 10.61
N LEU A 286 -11.09 -12.87 10.15
CA LEU A 286 -11.51 -12.22 8.90
C LEU A 286 -11.34 -10.71 8.97
N LEU A 287 -11.75 -10.06 10.07
CA LEU A 287 -11.60 -8.61 10.23
C LEU A 287 -10.14 -8.17 10.31
N VAL A 288 -9.27 -8.96 10.96
CA VAL A 288 -7.82 -8.69 11.01
C VAL A 288 -7.18 -8.84 9.62
N GLU A 289 -7.53 -9.87 8.84
CA GLU A 289 -7.08 -10.02 7.44
C GLU A 289 -7.63 -8.89 6.53
N LEU A 290 -8.83 -8.40 6.78
CA LEU A 290 -9.39 -7.25 6.07
C LEU A 290 -8.64 -5.94 6.40
N PHE A 291 -8.44 -5.66 7.69
CA PHE A 291 -7.63 -4.54 8.17
C PHE A 291 -6.24 -4.54 7.52
N LEU A 292 -5.67 -5.73 7.41
CA LEU A 292 -4.37 -5.92 6.79
C LEU A 292 -4.31 -5.59 5.33
N ALA A 293 -5.29 -6.10 4.58
CA ALA A 293 -5.40 -5.79 3.17
C ALA A 293 -5.59 -4.27 2.98
N LEU A 294 -6.43 -3.63 3.79
CA LEU A 294 -6.63 -2.17 3.81
C LEU A 294 -5.35 -1.39 4.14
N ARG A 295 -4.52 -1.86 5.06
CA ARG A 295 -3.25 -1.18 5.39
C ARG A 295 -2.23 -1.27 4.26
N LYS A 296 -2.17 -2.40 3.55
CA LYS A 296 -1.32 -2.53 2.34
C LYS A 296 -1.77 -1.55 1.26
N LEU A 297 -3.08 -1.42 1.10
CA LEU A 297 -3.71 -0.45 0.21
C LEU A 297 -3.38 1.01 0.59
N LYS A 298 -3.27 1.34 1.88
CA LYS A 298 -2.93 2.70 2.32
C LYS A 298 -1.46 3.08 2.11
N LEU A 299 -0.55 2.10 2.04
CA LEU A 299 0.90 2.34 1.97
C LEU A 299 1.40 2.16 0.54
N ILE A 300 1.37 3.24 -0.23
CA ILE A 300 2.18 3.41 -1.44
C ILE A 300 3.06 4.63 -1.20
N PRO A 301 4.36 4.59 -1.58
CA PRO A 301 5.01 3.64 -2.48
C PRO A 301 5.86 2.57 -1.79
N ARG A 302 5.90 2.56 -0.46
CA ARG A 302 6.85 1.72 0.27
C ARG A 302 6.30 0.30 0.39
N GLU A 303 6.88 -0.67 -0.33
CA GLU A 303 6.71 -2.08 0.03
C GLU A 303 7.32 -2.30 1.41
N PRO A 304 6.52 -2.48 2.48
CA PRO A 304 7.11 -2.73 3.78
C PRO A 304 7.51 -4.21 3.80
N SER A 305 8.81 -4.50 3.95
CA SER A 305 9.35 -5.81 4.33
C SER A 305 9.01 -6.19 5.79
N PHE A 306 7.99 -5.55 6.38
CA PHE A 306 7.65 -5.70 7.78
C PHE A 306 7.04 -7.08 8.02
N HIS A 307 7.57 -7.81 9.01
CA HIS A 307 7.23 -9.19 9.37
C HIS A 307 5.85 -9.28 10.04
N TRP A 308 4.81 -8.78 9.37
CA TRP A 308 3.44 -8.68 9.87
C TRP A 308 2.86 -10.02 10.34
N ARG A 309 3.41 -11.16 9.88
CA ARG A 309 3.07 -12.48 10.43
C ARG A 309 3.15 -12.54 11.97
N LYS A 310 3.95 -11.68 12.62
CA LYS A 310 3.99 -11.55 14.08
C LYS A 310 2.69 -11.00 14.72
N SER A 311 1.89 -10.21 14.01
CA SER A 311 0.62 -9.65 14.52
C SER A 311 -0.47 -10.71 14.70
N LEU A 312 -0.39 -11.82 13.95
CA LEU A 312 -1.36 -12.92 14.06
C LEU A 312 -1.15 -13.78 15.32
N TRP A 313 -0.03 -13.63 16.03
CA TRP A 313 0.23 -14.38 17.27
C TRP A 313 -0.76 -14.04 18.37
N LEU A 314 -1.25 -12.79 18.40
CA LEU A 314 -2.26 -12.40 19.38
C LEU A 314 -3.55 -13.22 19.19
N LEU A 315 -3.96 -13.47 17.94
CA LEU A 315 -5.10 -14.33 17.65
C LEU A 315 -4.84 -15.78 18.03
N ASP A 316 -3.62 -16.28 17.84
CA ASP A 316 -3.25 -17.64 18.28
C ASP A 316 -3.35 -17.80 19.80
N ILE A 317 -2.97 -16.76 20.56
CA ILE A 317 -3.14 -16.73 22.02
C ILE A 317 -4.62 -16.78 22.39
N PHE A 318 -5.48 -15.99 21.73
CA PHE A 318 -6.92 -16.05 21.96
C PHE A 318 -7.51 -17.42 21.64
N ILE A 319 -7.11 -18.03 20.51
CA ILE A 319 -7.55 -19.38 20.12
C ILE A 319 -7.13 -20.41 21.17
N LEU A 320 -5.87 -20.36 21.63
CA LEU A 320 -5.35 -21.28 22.64
C LEU A 320 -6.08 -21.13 23.98
N ALA A 321 -6.22 -19.89 24.45
CA ALA A 321 -6.87 -19.59 25.72
C ALA A 321 -8.35 -20.03 25.68
N SER A 322 -9.08 -19.70 24.61
CA SER A 322 -10.46 -20.14 24.43
C SER A 322 -10.59 -21.66 24.39
N ALA A 323 -9.68 -22.36 23.71
CA ALA A 323 -9.67 -23.82 23.66
C ALA A 323 -9.46 -24.44 25.05
N ILE A 324 -8.51 -23.92 25.84
CA ILE A 324 -8.20 -24.45 27.17
C ILE A 324 -9.32 -24.15 28.18
N ILE A 325 -9.85 -22.92 28.16
CA ILE A 325 -10.87 -22.47 29.12
C ILE A 325 -12.21 -23.16 28.88
N ALA A 326 -12.63 -23.28 27.62
CA ALA A 326 -13.93 -23.88 27.27
C ALA A 326 -13.92 -25.42 27.25
N SER A 327 -12.76 -26.07 27.36
CA SER A 327 -12.68 -27.52 27.40
C SER A 327 -12.89 -28.05 28.81
N ASP A 328 -13.72 -29.07 28.93
CA ASP A 328 -13.90 -29.85 30.14
C ASP A 328 -12.84 -30.95 30.26
N GLY A 329 -12.68 -31.53 31.46
CA GLY A 329 -11.74 -32.63 31.71
C GLY A 329 -10.48 -32.23 32.48
N SER A 330 -9.51 -33.15 32.52
CA SER A 330 -8.20 -32.97 33.17
C SER A 330 -7.36 -31.92 32.45
N TRP A 331 -6.33 -31.39 33.12
CA TRP A 331 -5.47 -30.36 32.51
C TRP A 331 -4.83 -30.83 31.18
N ILE A 332 -4.47 -32.11 31.08
CA ILE A 332 -3.88 -32.70 29.89
C ILE A 332 -4.89 -32.73 28.74
N GLU A 333 -6.12 -33.15 29.02
CA GLU A 333 -7.20 -33.22 28.02
C GLU A 333 -7.59 -31.86 27.47
N ARG A 334 -7.42 -30.78 28.25
CA ARG A 334 -7.68 -29.40 27.79
C ARG A 334 -6.52 -28.83 26.97
N VAL A 335 -5.30 -28.99 27.47
CA VAL A 335 -4.10 -28.37 26.89
C VAL A 335 -3.67 -29.09 25.62
N PHE A 336 -3.70 -30.42 25.61
CA PHE A 336 -3.14 -31.21 24.52
C PHE A 336 -3.84 -30.95 23.16
N PRO A 337 -5.18 -31.08 23.02
CA PRO A 337 -5.86 -30.85 21.74
C PRO A 337 -5.70 -29.41 21.24
N ALA A 338 -5.71 -28.45 22.16
CA ALA A 338 -5.53 -27.03 21.85
C ALA A 338 -4.14 -26.74 21.25
N PHE A 339 -3.09 -27.29 21.86
CA PHE A 339 -1.72 -27.18 21.35
C PHE A 339 -1.53 -27.93 20.04
N VAL A 340 -2.08 -29.14 19.90
CA VAL A 340 -1.97 -29.92 18.66
C VAL A 340 -2.64 -29.19 17.49
N LEU A 341 -3.80 -28.56 17.71
CA LEU A 341 -4.46 -27.73 16.69
C LEU A 341 -3.56 -26.58 16.24
N LEU A 342 -2.98 -25.83 17.18
CA LEU A 342 -2.08 -24.72 16.84
C LEU A 342 -0.79 -25.20 16.18
N ALA A 343 -0.21 -26.30 16.64
CA ALA A 343 0.96 -26.91 16.03
C ALA A 343 0.66 -27.33 14.58
N ALA A 344 -0.50 -27.95 14.33
CA ALA A 344 -0.94 -28.34 12.99
C ALA A 344 -1.10 -27.13 12.05
N LEU A 345 -1.63 -26.00 12.55
CA LEU A 345 -1.73 -24.74 11.80
C LEU A 345 -0.36 -24.14 11.44
N HIS A 346 0.66 -24.39 12.27
CA HIS A 346 2.01 -23.85 12.09
C HIS A 346 2.95 -24.79 11.32
N ALA A 347 2.69 -26.09 11.30
CA ALA A 347 3.55 -27.11 10.71
C ALA A 347 3.83 -26.92 9.21
N THR A 348 2.93 -26.27 8.47
CA THR A 348 3.10 -26.01 7.03
C THR A 348 4.00 -24.80 6.77
N THR A 349 5.30 -25.01 6.73
CA THR A 349 6.28 -23.98 6.34
C THR A 349 7.02 -24.39 5.06
N GLY A 350 6.33 -24.26 3.92
CA GLY A 350 6.94 -24.39 2.60
C GLY A 350 7.30 -23.02 2.00
N PRO A 351 8.40 -22.89 1.23
CA PRO A 351 8.77 -21.64 0.57
C PRO A 351 7.88 -21.28 -0.63
N LYS A 352 7.00 -22.19 -1.10
CA LYS A 352 6.18 -22.01 -2.31
C LYS A 352 4.68 -22.04 -1.99
N PRO A 353 3.87 -21.16 -2.61
CA PRO A 353 2.43 -21.13 -2.43
C PRO A 353 1.78 -22.41 -2.96
N SER A 354 1.12 -23.13 -2.06
CA SER A 354 0.50 -24.43 -2.33
C SER A 354 -0.98 -24.38 -1.96
N TRP A 355 -1.80 -25.30 -2.48
CA TRP A 355 -3.18 -25.47 -2.02
C TRP A 355 -3.25 -25.66 -0.49
N ARG A 356 -2.16 -26.14 0.11
CA ARG A 356 -1.97 -26.30 1.56
C ARG A 356 -1.95 -24.99 2.34
N ASP A 357 -1.76 -23.84 1.69
CA ASP A 357 -1.94 -22.54 2.36
C ASP A 357 -3.41 -22.32 2.80
N LEU A 358 -4.36 -23.04 2.22
CA LEU A 358 -5.75 -23.09 2.70
C LEU A 358 -5.84 -23.75 4.08
N LEU A 359 -4.98 -24.74 4.38
CA LEU A 359 -4.96 -25.45 5.67
C LEU A 359 -4.43 -24.58 6.81
N ARG A 360 -3.78 -23.46 6.48
CA ARG A 360 -3.24 -22.48 7.45
C ARG A 360 -4.27 -21.45 7.88
N ASP A 361 -5.46 -21.52 7.31
CA ASP A 361 -6.45 -20.51 7.50
C ASP A 361 -7.10 -20.66 8.87
N ARG A 362 -6.69 -19.79 9.79
CA ARG A 362 -7.21 -19.73 11.16
C ARG A 362 -8.73 -19.59 11.17
N MET A 363 -9.30 -18.85 10.20
CA MET A 363 -10.76 -18.67 10.09
C MET A 363 -11.46 -19.99 9.78
N LEU A 364 -10.88 -20.81 8.88
CA LEU A 364 -11.43 -22.12 8.56
C LEU A 364 -11.30 -23.09 9.73
N ALA A 365 -10.13 -23.12 10.39
CA ALA A 365 -9.92 -23.99 11.53
C ALA A 365 -10.85 -23.63 12.70
N THR A 366 -10.93 -22.36 13.10
CA THR A 366 -11.84 -21.93 14.17
C THR A 366 -13.30 -22.05 13.76
N GLY A 367 -13.64 -21.79 12.49
CA GLY A 367 -14.98 -22.00 11.96
C GLY A 367 -15.42 -23.46 11.97
N LEU A 368 -14.52 -24.39 11.63
CA LEU A 368 -14.77 -25.82 11.70
C LEU A 368 -14.93 -26.30 13.14
N VAL A 369 -14.07 -25.84 14.06
CA VAL A 369 -14.21 -26.12 15.50
C VAL A 369 -15.55 -25.58 16.02
N ALA A 370 -15.96 -24.38 15.62
CA ALA A 370 -17.25 -23.80 16.02
C ALA A 370 -18.43 -24.66 15.55
N LEU A 371 -18.41 -25.10 14.29
CA LEU A 371 -19.46 -25.95 13.71
C LEU A 371 -19.53 -27.32 14.40
N LEU A 372 -18.38 -27.94 14.65
CA LEU A 372 -18.31 -29.23 15.35
C LEU A 372 -18.73 -29.09 16.83
N ALA A 373 -18.33 -28.03 17.51
CA ALA A 373 -18.72 -27.75 18.89
C ALA A 373 -20.22 -27.39 19.02
N ALA A 374 -20.90 -27.02 17.93
CA ALA A 374 -22.34 -26.78 17.94
C ALA A 374 -23.17 -28.08 17.93
N VAL A 375 -22.60 -29.18 17.43
CA VAL A 375 -23.29 -30.49 17.29
C VAL A 375 -22.67 -31.60 18.14
N SER A 376 -21.49 -31.35 18.72
CA SER A 376 -20.71 -32.29 19.53
C SER A 376 -19.95 -31.55 20.64
N THR A 377 -19.09 -32.24 21.38
CA THR A 377 -18.24 -31.61 22.39
C THR A 377 -17.11 -30.79 21.75
N LEU A 378 -16.69 -29.71 22.40
CA LEU A 378 -15.56 -28.89 21.94
C LEU A 378 -14.30 -29.73 21.72
N GLN A 379 -14.01 -30.65 22.65
CA GLN A 379 -12.84 -31.53 22.55
C GLN A 379 -12.86 -32.37 21.27
N THR A 380 -14.03 -32.94 20.93
CA THR A 380 -14.20 -33.67 19.66
C THR A 380 -13.95 -32.76 18.46
N GLY A 381 -14.48 -31.54 18.49
CA GLY A 381 -14.27 -30.54 17.44
C GLY A 381 -12.79 -30.15 17.25
N LEU A 382 -12.07 -29.92 18.36
CA LEU A 382 -10.63 -29.63 18.36
C LEU A 382 -9.83 -30.82 17.79
N MET A 383 -10.09 -32.03 18.28
CA MET A 383 -9.38 -33.25 17.87
C MET A 383 -9.61 -33.57 16.40
N LEU A 384 -10.85 -33.53 15.91
CA LEU A 384 -11.17 -33.81 14.51
C LEU A 384 -10.57 -32.75 13.58
N THR A 385 -10.63 -31.48 13.95
CA THR A 385 -10.02 -30.39 13.15
C THR A 385 -8.50 -30.56 13.11
N ALA A 386 -7.86 -30.81 14.25
CA ALA A 386 -6.42 -31.02 14.32
C ALA A 386 -5.99 -32.26 13.53
N ALA A 387 -6.71 -33.38 13.66
CA ALA A 387 -6.46 -34.61 12.92
C ALA A 387 -6.60 -34.39 11.40
N ALA A 388 -7.66 -33.71 10.95
CA ALA A 388 -7.83 -33.36 9.54
C ALA A 388 -6.66 -32.53 9.01
N LEU A 389 -6.24 -31.49 9.76
CA LEU A 389 -5.09 -30.68 9.38
C LEU A 389 -3.79 -31.50 9.32
N LEU A 390 -3.55 -32.40 10.28
CA LEU A 390 -2.37 -33.27 10.30
C LEU A 390 -2.37 -34.27 9.13
N LEU A 391 -3.51 -34.92 8.86
CA LEU A 391 -3.67 -35.87 7.75
C LEU A 391 -3.42 -35.19 6.40
N LEU A 392 -3.94 -33.98 6.21
CA LEU A 392 -3.73 -33.21 4.98
C LEU A 392 -2.26 -32.74 4.83
N ASN A 393 -1.49 -32.73 5.93
CA ASN A 393 -0.07 -32.40 5.98
C ASN A 393 0.87 -33.61 5.95
N LEU A 394 0.37 -34.82 6.12
CA LEU A 394 1.14 -36.07 6.17
C LEU A 394 2.09 -36.29 4.98
N PRO A 395 1.68 -36.02 3.72
CA PRO A 395 2.57 -36.17 2.56
C PRO A 395 3.74 -35.16 2.55
N TYR A 396 3.67 -34.09 3.35
CA TYR A 396 4.77 -33.14 3.50
C TYR A 396 5.84 -33.66 4.46
N PHE A 397 5.43 -34.22 5.60
CA PHE A 397 6.35 -34.80 6.56
C PHE A 397 7.12 -35.99 5.96
N ALA A 398 6.48 -36.76 5.08
CA ALA A 398 7.15 -37.82 4.33
C ALA A 398 8.24 -37.26 3.40
N LYS A 399 7.93 -36.19 2.64
CA LYS A 399 8.86 -35.60 1.66
C LYS A 399 9.97 -34.73 2.27
N ALA A 400 9.85 -34.30 3.52
CA ALA A 400 10.89 -33.55 4.22
C ALA A 400 11.95 -34.45 4.87
N ARG A 401 11.75 -35.77 4.85
CA ARG A 401 12.70 -36.78 5.37
C ARG A 401 13.62 -37.34 4.28
N ASP A 402 13.29 -37.12 3.01
CA ASP A 402 14.14 -37.36 1.84
C ASP A 402 14.88 -36.06 1.47
#